data_AF-A0A838BQ77-F1
#
_entry.id   AF-A0A838BQ77-F1
#
_cell.length_a   1.000
_cell.length_b   1.000
_cell.length_c   1.000
_cell.angle_alpha   90.00
_cell.angle_beta   90.00
_cell.angle_gamma   90.00
#
_symmetry.space_group_name_H-M   'P 1'
#
loop_
_entity.id
_entity.type
_entity.pdbx_description
1 polymer ?
#
loop_
_entity_poly.entity_id
_entity_poly.type
_entity_poly.pdbx_seq_one_letter_code
_entity_poly.pdbx_strand_id
1 'polypeptide(L)'
;MGRIMKEDDIFISGLFDLMNLRFGPSQGPGEAFGGIEEMGVLQKEFQIFQRGRSFRDCVAVLNLGGFWNARARNRWLKLIGDLDKYDSDEPGVNGNDRIMNMMVENFESGRPLPVLFQAHDSRSEEGRRVVVRDSRTGFFYMEQPYIIVSLPMLPKTAPRMTQQASKTARKTPAKTAKTSKAAPKTAKKTPRRR
;
A
#
# COMPACT_ATOMS: atom_id res chain seq x y z
N MET A 1 -0.60 21.56 -2.46
CA MET A 1 -0.95 21.30 -1.06
C MET A 1 -1.94 20.15 -1.06
N GLY A 2 -1.63 19.05 -0.41
CA GLY A 2 -2.28 17.75 -0.49
C GLY A 2 -2.86 17.40 0.88
N ARG A 3 -3.60 16.31 0.96
CA ARG A 3 -4.42 16.01 2.15
C ARG A 3 -3.62 15.91 3.45
N ILE A 4 -2.46 15.26 3.41
CA ILE A 4 -1.68 14.90 4.60
C ILE A 4 -0.54 15.90 4.83
N MET A 5 0.21 16.23 3.77
CA MET A 5 1.34 17.16 3.82
C MET A 5 0.91 18.62 3.91
N LYS A 6 -0.31 18.98 3.47
CA LYS A 6 -0.89 20.33 3.56
C LYS A 6 0.08 21.38 2.99
N GLU A 7 0.52 22.34 3.81
CA GLU A 7 1.47 23.40 3.45
C GLU A 7 2.88 22.88 3.16
N ASP A 8 3.20 21.70 3.69
CA ASP A 8 4.50 21.05 3.55
C ASP A 8 4.60 20.22 2.25
N ASP A 9 3.60 20.29 1.37
CA ASP A 9 3.63 19.65 0.04
C ASP A 9 4.85 20.03 -0.80
N ILE A 10 5.34 21.25 -0.62
CA ILE A 10 6.53 21.75 -1.31
C ILE A 10 7.76 20.87 -1.05
N PHE A 11 7.76 20.12 0.05
CA PHE A 11 8.86 19.22 0.41
C PHE A 11 8.70 17.80 -0.17
N ILE A 12 7.56 17.45 -0.78
CA ILE A 12 7.32 16.09 -1.28
C ILE A 12 8.39 15.65 -2.28
N SER A 13 8.77 16.51 -3.23
CA SER A 13 9.83 16.18 -4.20
C SER A 13 11.13 15.84 -3.48
N GLY A 14 11.60 16.72 -2.58
CA GLY A 14 12.84 16.47 -1.84
C GLY A 14 12.78 15.26 -0.91
N LEU A 15 11.60 14.91 -0.39
CA LEU A 15 11.41 13.69 0.41
C LEU A 15 11.52 12.43 -0.45
N PHE A 16 10.96 12.45 -1.67
CA PHE A 16 11.19 11.40 -2.65
C PHE A 16 12.65 11.32 -3.06
N ASP A 17 13.32 12.44 -3.29
CA ASP A 17 14.74 12.48 -3.65
C ASP A 17 15.61 11.81 -2.57
N LEU A 18 15.33 12.04 -1.28
CA LEU A 18 16.02 11.35 -0.18
C LEU A 18 15.85 9.82 -0.26
N MET A 19 14.64 9.34 -0.57
CA MET A 19 14.41 7.90 -0.76
C MET A 19 15.12 7.38 -2.00
N ASN A 20 15.04 8.11 -3.11
CA ASN A 20 15.63 7.74 -4.39
C ASN A 20 17.16 7.71 -4.35
N LEU A 21 17.79 8.56 -3.54
CA LEU A 21 19.22 8.48 -3.25
C LEU A 21 19.54 7.26 -2.38
N ARG A 22 18.72 6.97 -1.36
CA ARG A 22 18.96 5.84 -0.46
C ARG A 22 18.83 4.49 -1.14
N PHE A 23 17.88 4.35 -2.06
CA PHE A 23 17.63 3.11 -2.81
C PHE A 23 18.06 3.20 -4.28
N GLY A 24 18.86 4.20 -4.61
CA GLY A 24 19.38 4.41 -5.96
C GLY A 24 20.46 3.41 -6.36
N PRO A 25 20.96 3.48 -7.59
CA PRO A 25 22.04 2.65 -8.07
C PRO A 25 23.32 2.98 -7.31
N SER A 26 24.04 1.93 -6.93
CA SER A 26 25.40 2.08 -6.41
C SER A 26 26.27 2.76 -7.46
N GLN A 27 27.12 3.68 -7.02
CA GLN A 27 28.14 4.30 -7.88
C GLN A 27 29.47 3.51 -7.85
N GLY A 28 29.42 2.28 -7.34
CA GLY A 28 30.55 1.38 -7.27
C GLY A 28 31.40 1.55 -5.99
N PRO A 29 32.22 0.53 -5.66
CA PRO A 29 32.98 0.48 -4.42
C PRO A 29 34.17 1.45 -4.37
N GLY A 30 34.57 2.02 -5.51
CA GLY A 30 35.78 2.85 -5.63
C GLY A 30 35.59 4.33 -5.31
N GLU A 31 34.41 4.90 -5.56
CA GLU A 31 34.16 6.33 -5.39
C GLU A 31 33.02 6.65 -4.41
N ALA A 32 31.98 5.81 -4.33
CA ALA A 32 30.88 5.99 -3.38
C ALA A 32 30.08 4.70 -3.16
N PHE A 33 30.50 3.89 -2.18
CA PHE A 33 29.68 2.81 -1.65
C PHE A 33 28.40 3.40 -1.04
N GLY A 34 27.24 2.99 -1.56
CA GLY A 34 25.96 3.56 -1.18
C GLY A 34 24.77 2.94 -1.94
N GLY A 35 23.61 3.60 -1.84
CA GLY A 35 22.41 3.20 -2.57
C GLY A 35 21.94 1.80 -2.23
N ILE A 36 21.46 1.07 -3.25
CA ILE A 36 20.84 -0.24 -3.09
C ILE A 36 21.82 -1.33 -2.61
N GLU A 37 23.11 -1.23 -2.95
CA GLU A 37 24.12 -2.20 -2.50
C GLU A 37 24.39 -2.08 -1.01
N GLU A 38 24.60 -0.85 -0.51
CA GLU A 38 24.72 -0.59 0.93
C GLU A 38 23.46 -1.03 1.65
N MET A 39 22.28 -0.70 1.11
CA MET A 39 21.01 -1.15 1.68
C MET A 39 20.87 -2.67 1.69
N GLY A 40 21.41 -3.39 0.71
CA GLY A 40 21.45 -4.85 0.70
C GLY A 40 22.32 -5.42 1.82
N VAL A 41 23.47 -4.79 2.11
CA VAL A 41 24.33 -5.18 3.26
C VAL A 41 23.59 -4.91 4.58
N LEU A 42 23.02 -3.73 4.75
CA LEU A 42 22.27 -3.37 5.96
C LEU A 42 21.02 -4.24 6.15
N GLN A 43 20.35 -4.62 5.06
CA GLN A 43 19.22 -5.53 5.13
C GLN A 43 19.64 -6.92 5.63
N LYS A 44 20.79 -7.44 5.21
CA LYS A 44 21.31 -8.73 5.70
C LYS A 44 21.62 -8.69 7.19
N GLU A 45 22.23 -7.60 7.66
CA GLU A 45 22.65 -7.46 9.05
C GLU A 45 21.48 -7.16 10.00
N PHE A 46 20.64 -6.19 9.64
CA PHE A 46 19.64 -5.63 10.55
C PHE A 46 18.20 -6.03 10.24
N GLN A 47 17.97 -6.68 9.10
CA GLN A 47 16.64 -7.05 8.62
C GLN A 47 15.65 -5.88 8.73
N ILE A 48 16.03 -4.75 8.13
CA ILE A 48 15.28 -3.48 8.20
C ILE A 48 13.86 -3.67 7.63
N PHE A 49 13.74 -4.36 6.51
CA PHE A 49 12.47 -4.73 5.88
C PHE A 49 12.10 -6.16 6.26
N GLN A 50 10.86 -6.35 6.71
CA GLN A 50 10.28 -7.66 7.03
C GLN A 50 8.80 -7.67 6.67
N ARG A 51 8.28 -8.81 6.23
CA ARG A 51 6.85 -8.96 5.94
C ARG A 51 6.03 -8.67 7.20
N GLY A 52 4.96 -7.88 7.06
CA GLY A 52 4.10 -7.44 8.16
C GLY A 52 4.66 -6.31 9.03
N ARG A 53 5.88 -5.80 8.77
CA ARG A 53 6.40 -4.60 9.43
C ARG A 53 5.82 -3.34 8.79
N SER A 54 5.71 -2.25 9.56
CA SER A 54 5.30 -0.96 9.01
C SER A 54 6.40 -0.36 8.14
N PHE A 55 6.06 0.00 6.90
CA PHE A 55 6.96 0.73 6.01
C PHE A 55 7.31 2.10 6.58
N ARG A 56 6.36 2.75 7.30
CA ARG A 56 6.61 4.00 8.03
C ARG A 56 7.75 3.87 9.02
N ASP A 57 7.79 2.78 9.78
CA ASP A 57 8.83 2.59 10.80
C ASP A 57 10.19 2.36 10.13
N CYS A 58 10.23 1.65 9.01
CA CYS A 58 11.45 1.48 8.20
C CYS A 58 11.96 2.84 7.69
N VAL A 59 11.07 3.66 7.13
CA VAL A 59 11.37 5.04 6.68
C VAL A 59 11.86 5.90 7.85
N ALA A 60 11.28 5.74 9.04
CA ALA A 60 11.67 6.47 10.23
C ALA A 60 13.07 6.08 10.74
N VAL A 61 13.36 4.77 10.81
CA VAL A 61 14.67 4.23 11.23
C VAL A 61 15.78 4.66 10.27
N LEU A 62 15.51 4.65 8.97
CA LEU A 62 16.43 5.12 7.93
C LEU A 62 16.51 6.66 7.84
N ASN A 63 15.78 7.38 8.69
CA ASN A 63 15.71 8.84 8.72
C ASN A 63 15.32 9.49 7.38
N LEU A 64 14.47 8.82 6.59
CA LEU A 64 14.04 9.25 5.24
C LEU A 64 12.84 10.22 5.26
N GLY A 65 12.76 11.07 6.29
CA GLY A 65 11.66 12.02 6.49
C GLY A 65 12.05 13.50 6.43
N GLY A 66 13.29 13.80 6.02
CA GLY A 66 13.83 15.16 6.03
C GLY A 66 14.22 15.60 7.44
N PHE A 67 15.49 15.96 7.61
CA PHE A 67 16.08 16.25 8.92
C PHE A 67 15.92 17.71 9.36
N TRP A 68 15.54 18.59 8.43
CA TRP A 68 15.49 20.04 8.60
C TRP A 68 14.17 20.57 9.14
N ASN A 69 13.08 19.78 9.10
CA ASN A 69 11.75 20.23 9.48
C ASN A 69 10.92 19.09 10.12
N ALA A 70 10.83 19.11 11.45
CA ALA A 70 10.10 18.09 12.21
C ALA A 70 8.61 17.99 11.85
N ARG A 71 7.97 19.10 11.45
CA ARG A 71 6.57 19.10 11.04
C ARG A 71 6.37 18.37 9.72
N ALA A 72 7.19 18.70 8.73
CA ALA A 72 7.19 18.04 7.42
C ALA A 72 7.49 16.53 7.58
N ARG A 73 8.51 16.19 8.40
CA ARG A 73 8.84 14.80 8.75
C ARG A 73 7.65 14.05 9.32
N ASN A 74 6.96 14.60 10.31
CA ASN A 74 5.84 13.94 10.95
C ASN A 74 4.65 13.74 10.00
N ARG A 75 4.39 14.72 9.12
CA ARG A 75 3.36 14.60 8.08
C ARG A 75 3.74 13.58 7.02
N TRP A 76 5.03 13.50 6.66
CA TRP A 76 5.54 12.51 5.72
C TRP A 76 5.39 11.10 6.26
N LEU A 77 5.86 10.85 7.48
CA LEU A 77 5.70 9.55 8.15
C LEU A 77 4.22 9.18 8.32
N LYS A 78 3.34 10.16 8.55
CA LYS A 78 1.90 9.94 8.56
C LYS A 78 1.37 9.52 7.18
N LEU A 79 1.85 10.16 6.11
CA LEU A 79 1.46 9.79 4.74
C LEU A 79 1.88 8.35 4.42
N ILE A 80 3.14 8.01 4.70
CA ILE A 80 3.65 6.65 4.51
C ILE A 80 2.89 5.65 5.37
N GLY A 81 2.57 6.01 6.62
CA GLY A 81 1.81 5.14 7.52
C GLY A 81 0.33 5.01 7.17
N ASP A 82 -0.22 5.83 6.28
CA ASP A 82 -1.59 5.72 5.79
C ASP A 82 -1.68 4.80 4.56
N LEU A 83 -0.55 4.28 4.03
CA LEU A 83 -0.53 3.41 2.84
C LEU A 83 -1.22 2.05 3.05
N ASP A 84 -1.38 1.63 4.30
CA ASP A 84 -2.17 0.45 4.70
C ASP A 84 -3.67 0.60 4.40
N LYS A 85 -4.16 1.83 4.25
CA LYS A 85 -5.57 2.16 3.91
C LYS A 85 -5.83 2.23 2.41
N TYR A 86 -4.79 2.11 1.59
CA TYR A 86 -4.92 2.08 0.15
C TYR A 86 -4.76 0.64 -0.33
N ASP A 87 -5.53 0.29 -1.34
CA ASP A 87 -5.26 -0.95 -2.08
C ASP A 87 -3.90 -0.84 -2.78
N SER A 88 -3.39 -1.97 -3.26
CA SER A 88 -2.24 -1.99 -4.17
C SER A 88 -2.65 -2.44 -5.57
N ASP A 89 -1.66 -2.55 -6.46
CA ASP A 89 -1.81 -3.20 -7.75
C ASP A 89 -1.91 -4.73 -7.67
N GLU A 90 -1.66 -5.30 -6.49
CA GLU A 90 -1.80 -6.72 -6.20
C GLU A 90 -3.13 -7.01 -5.48
N PRO A 91 -3.99 -7.89 -6.02
CA PRO A 91 -5.30 -8.18 -5.43
C PRO A 91 -5.22 -8.70 -3.99
N GLY A 92 -5.95 -8.05 -3.09
CA GLY A 92 -6.03 -8.45 -1.68
C GLY A 92 -4.84 -8.01 -0.81
N VAL A 93 -3.89 -7.27 -1.37
CA VAL A 93 -2.72 -6.73 -0.66
C VAL A 93 -2.84 -5.21 -0.56
N ASN A 94 -2.69 -4.66 0.64
CA ASN A 94 -2.69 -3.20 0.84
C ASN A 94 -1.36 -2.57 0.41
N GLY A 95 -1.33 -1.24 0.29
CA GLY A 95 -0.16 -0.51 -0.18
C GLY A 95 1.09 -0.65 0.69
N ASN A 96 0.95 -0.74 2.02
CA ASN A 96 2.08 -0.98 2.91
C ASN A 96 2.71 -2.35 2.62
N ASP A 97 1.89 -3.39 2.64
CA ASP A 97 2.34 -4.77 2.52
C ASP A 97 2.90 -5.05 1.12
N ARG A 98 2.32 -4.43 0.07
CA ARG A 98 2.86 -4.51 -1.29
C ARG A 98 4.30 -3.99 -1.37
N ILE A 99 4.56 -2.81 -0.78
CA ILE A 99 5.91 -2.23 -0.76
C ILE A 99 6.86 -3.11 0.07
N MET A 100 6.42 -3.54 1.26
CA MET A 100 7.25 -4.34 2.14
C MET A 100 7.61 -5.70 1.54
N ASN A 101 6.65 -6.39 0.92
CA ASN A 101 6.88 -7.66 0.23
C ASN A 101 7.84 -7.48 -0.93
N MET A 102 7.66 -6.43 -1.76
CA MET A 102 8.60 -6.14 -2.85
C MET A 102 10.01 -5.86 -2.32
N MET A 103 10.17 -5.07 -1.25
CA MET A 103 11.49 -4.76 -0.71
C MET A 103 12.19 -6.04 -0.23
N VAL A 104 11.46 -6.92 0.47
CA VAL A 104 11.98 -8.21 0.92
C VAL A 104 12.40 -9.07 -0.26
N GLU A 105 11.52 -9.26 -1.25
CA GLU A 105 11.79 -10.06 -2.46
C GLU A 105 12.99 -9.51 -3.25
N ASN A 106 13.08 -8.19 -3.38
CA ASN A 106 14.18 -7.53 -4.08
C ASN A 106 15.53 -7.80 -3.40
N PHE A 107 15.61 -7.69 -2.07
CA PHE A 107 16.85 -7.98 -1.34
C PHE A 107 17.18 -9.48 -1.27
N GLU A 108 16.17 -10.35 -1.26
CA GLU A 108 16.34 -11.81 -1.29
C GLU A 108 16.82 -12.33 -2.66
N SER A 109 16.65 -11.55 -3.74
CA SER A 109 17.11 -11.91 -5.09
C SER A 109 18.63 -12.10 -5.22
N GLY A 110 19.41 -11.61 -4.25
CA GLY A 110 20.87 -11.59 -4.27
C GLY A 110 21.50 -10.52 -5.17
N ARG A 111 20.72 -9.91 -6.07
CA ARG A 111 21.10 -8.76 -6.91
C ARG A 111 19.98 -7.72 -6.88
N PRO A 112 19.83 -6.99 -5.76
CA PRO A 112 18.72 -6.06 -5.59
C PRO A 112 18.76 -4.95 -6.63
N LEU A 113 17.61 -4.69 -7.25
CA LEU A 113 17.43 -3.59 -8.17
C LEU A 113 17.25 -2.28 -7.42
N PRO A 114 17.77 -1.15 -7.95
CA PRO A 114 17.44 0.18 -7.46
C PRO A 114 15.93 0.42 -7.43
N VAL A 115 15.45 1.19 -6.44
CA VAL A 115 14.04 1.50 -6.25
C VAL A 115 13.80 2.99 -6.45
N LEU A 116 12.89 3.31 -7.38
CA LEU A 116 12.46 4.67 -7.67
C LEU A 116 11.09 4.91 -7.06
N PHE A 117 11.03 5.80 -6.06
CA PHE A 117 9.81 6.30 -5.47
C PHE A 117 9.33 7.57 -6.17
N GLN A 118 8.04 7.59 -6.49
CA GLN A 118 7.38 8.74 -7.10
C GLN A 118 5.92 8.85 -6.66
N ALA A 119 5.27 9.94 -7.04
CA ALA A 119 3.85 10.12 -6.88
C ALA A 119 3.11 9.94 -8.21
N HIS A 120 1.86 9.54 -8.13
CA HIS A 120 0.91 9.64 -9.24
C HIS A 120 -0.41 10.23 -8.77
N ASP A 121 -1.20 10.69 -9.74
CA ASP A 121 -2.50 11.30 -9.49
C ASP A 121 -3.53 10.25 -9.05
N SER A 122 -4.12 10.48 -7.87
CA SER A 122 -5.12 9.59 -7.29
C SER A 122 -6.57 10.07 -7.48
N ARG A 123 -6.84 10.94 -8.45
CA ARG A 123 -8.21 11.40 -8.75
C ARG A 123 -9.09 10.30 -9.35
N SER A 124 -8.54 9.44 -10.20
CA SER A 124 -9.26 8.27 -10.73
C SER A 124 -9.37 7.16 -9.67
N GLU A 125 -10.39 6.29 -9.79
CA GLU A 125 -10.50 5.10 -8.93
C GLU A 125 -9.27 4.18 -9.05
N GLU A 126 -8.79 3.95 -10.28
CA GLU A 126 -7.59 3.14 -10.53
C GLU A 126 -6.29 3.78 -10.02
N GLY A 127 -6.29 5.09 -9.78
CA GLY A 127 -5.16 5.86 -9.24
C GLY A 127 -5.14 5.92 -7.72
N ARG A 128 -6.13 5.37 -7.01
CA ARG A 128 -6.17 5.33 -5.54
C ARG A 128 -5.55 4.06 -4.96
N ARG A 129 -4.46 3.60 -5.55
CA ARG A 129 -3.71 2.44 -5.10
C ARG A 129 -2.22 2.68 -5.18
N VAL A 130 -1.45 1.97 -4.36
CA VAL A 130 -0.01 1.88 -4.54
C VAL A 130 0.28 1.01 -5.76
N VAL A 131 1.21 1.43 -6.61
CA VAL A 131 1.63 0.67 -7.78
C VAL A 131 3.11 0.35 -7.68
N VAL A 132 3.46 -0.92 -7.87
CA VAL A 132 4.84 -1.43 -7.83
C VAL A 132 5.10 -2.22 -9.11
N ARG A 133 5.94 -1.67 -9.98
CA ARG A 133 6.24 -2.25 -11.29
C ARG A 133 7.72 -2.28 -11.60
N ASP A 134 8.15 -3.26 -12.36
CA ASP A 134 9.47 -3.29 -12.93
C ASP A 134 9.56 -2.33 -14.13
N SER A 135 10.71 -1.68 -14.27
CA SER A 135 11.02 -0.83 -15.41
C SER A 135 12.41 -1.17 -15.93
N ARG A 136 12.52 -1.31 -17.25
CA ARG A 136 13.82 -1.48 -17.93
C ARG A 136 14.68 -0.21 -17.86
N THR A 137 14.03 0.93 -17.69
CA THR A 137 14.66 2.25 -17.58
C THR A 137 14.04 2.97 -16.39
N GLY A 138 14.79 3.24 -15.32
CA GLY A 138 14.26 3.98 -14.17
C GLY A 138 13.81 5.39 -14.57
N PHE A 139 14.78 6.22 -14.94
CA PHE A 139 14.54 7.46 -15.67
C PHE A 139 14.74 7.22 -17.17
N PHE A 140 14.07 7.99 -18.02
CA PHE A 140 14.14 7.84 -19.49
C PHE A 140 15.55 8.02 -20.06
N TYR A 141 16.45 8.67 -19.31
CA TYR A 141 17.84 8.92 -19.68
C TYR A 141 18.83 7.90 -19.07
N MET A 142 18.34 6.85 -18.42
CA MET A 142 19.17 5.78 -17.84
C MET A 142 18.71 4.41 -18.32
N GLU A 143 19.67 3.55 -18.67
CA GLU A 143 19.40 2.18 -19.15
C GLU A 143 19.36 1.14 -18.02
N GLN A 144 19.66 1.55 -16.78
CA GLN A 144 19.63 0.66 -15.62
C GLN A 144 18.17 0.26 -15.30
N PRO A 145 17.89 -1.03 -15.05
CA PRO A 145 16.60 -1.48 -14.55
C PRO A 145 16.30 -1.01 -13.12
N TYR A 146 15.04 -0.67 -12.87
CA TYR A 146 14.53 -0.22 -11.57
C TYR A 146 13.24 -0.94 -11.22
N ILE A 147 12.95 -1.02 -9.92
CA ILE A 147 11.59 -1.19 -9.43
C ILE A 147 11.02 0.21 -9.16
N ILE A 148 9.86 0.50 -9.71
CA ILE A 148 9.16 1.77 -9.51
C ILE A 148 8.04 1.57 -8.48
N VAL A 149 8.12 2.32 -7.38
CA VAL A 149 7.06 2.44 -6.37
C VAL A 149 6.37 3.78 -6.55
N SER A 150 5.10 3.75 -6.96
CA SER A 150 4.30 4.95 -7.18
C SER A 150 3.23 5.09 -6.11
N LEU A 151 3.27 6.21 -5.37
CA LEU A 151 2.33 6.49 -4.28
C LEU A 151 1.15 7.33 -4.77
N PRO A 152 -0.09 6.98 -4.39
CA PRO A 152 -1.27 7.74 -4.78
C PRO A 152 -1.31 9.08 -4.03
N MET A 153 -1.36 10.20 -4.76
CA MET A 153 -1.44 11.53 -4.17
C MET A 153 -2.59 12.35 -4.75
N LEU A 154 -3.28 13.07 -3.85
CA LEU A 154 -4.40 13.93 -4.19
C LEU A 154 -4.08 15.40 -3.81
N PRO A 155 -4.16 16.34 -4.78
CA PRO A 155 -4.17 17.77 -4.46
C PRO A 155 -5.35 18.11 -3.55
N LYS A 156 -5.14 18.96 -2.53
CA LYS A 156 -6.18 19.41 -1.57
C LYS A 156 -7.34 20.12 -2.25
N THR A 157 -7.09 20.77 -3.39
CA THR A 157 -8.10 21.48 -4.19
C THR A 157 -8.95 20.55 -5.02
N ALA A 158 -8.62 19.25 -5.11
CA ALA A 158 -9.42 18.30 -5.87
C ALA A 158 -10.76 18.04 -5.17
N PRO A 159 -11.89 18.02 -5.92
CA PRO A 159 -13.19 17.71 -5.35
C PRO A 159 -13.19 16.29 -4.76
N ARG A 160 -13.78 16.14 -3.57
CA ARG A 160 -13.95 14.84 -2.91
C ARG A 160 -14.88 13.98 -3.76
N MET A 161 -14.37 12.91 -4.36
CA MET A 161 -15.22 11.76 -4.62
C MET A 161 -15.40 11.06 -3.27
N THR A 162 -16.56 11.29 -2.66
CA THR A 162 -16.97 10.58 -1.45
C THR A 162 -16.86 9.09 -1.72
N GLN A 163 -16.11 8.38 -0.89
CA GLN A 163 -16.22 6.93 -0.76
C GLN A 163 -17.71 6.60 -0.57
N GLN A 164 -18.37 6.18 -1.63
CA GLN A 164 -19.66 5.53 -1.54
C GLN A 164 -19.36 4.16 -0.95
N ALA A 165 -19.24 4.14 0.38
CA ALA A 165 -19.20 2.92 1.15
C ALA A 165 -20.38 2.07 0.67
N SER A 166 -20.04 0.89 0.16
CA SER A 166 -20.91 -0.24 -0.11
C SER A 166 -21.71 -0.60 1.16
N LYS A 167 -22.74 0.18 1.45
CA LYS A 167 -23.74 -0.05 2.50
C LYS A 167 -25.07 -0.43 1.85
N THR A 168 -25.04 -1.41 0.97
CA THR A 168 -26.28 -1.99 0.40
C THR A 168 -26.16 -3.47 0.07
N ALA A 169 -25.38 -4.23 0.85
CA ALA A 169 -25.37 -5.70 0.77
C ALA A 169 -25.50 -6.38 2.15
N ARG A 170 -26.20 -5.74 3.09
CA ARG A 170 -26.60 -6.40 4.34
C ARG A 170 -27.92 -5.84 4.85
N LYS A 171 -29.01 -6.19 4.15
CA LYS A 171 -30.39 -6.20 4.67
C LYS A 171 -31.30 -6.90 3.66
N THR A 172 -31.24 -8.22 3.63
CA THR A 172 -32.37 -9.02 3.17
C THR A 172 -32.96 -9.69 4.41
N PRO A 173 -34.06 -9.17 4.99
CA PRO A 173 -34.81 -9.94 5.97
C PRO A 173 -35.46 -11.12 5.24
N ALA A 174 -35.16 -12.33 5.72
CA ALA A 174 -35.81 -13.56 5.27
C ALA A 174 -37.32 -13.45 5.50
N LYS A 175 -38.07 -13.21 4.42
CA LYS A 175 -39.51 -13.48 4.38
C LYS A 175 -39.66 -14.99 4.22
N THR A 176 -40.01 -15.66 5.31
CA THR A 176 -40.52 -17.03 5.30
C THR A 176 -41.80 -17.07 4.46
N ALA A 177 -41.68 -17.67 3.28
CA ALA A 177 -42.79 -17.92 2.38
C ALA A 177 -43.74 -18.94 3.01
N LYS A 178 -44.99 -18.52 3.25
CA LYS A 178 -46.14 -19.38 3.45
C LYS A 178 -46.65 -19.81 2.07
N THR A 179 -46.63 -21.12 1.80
CA THR A 179 -47.51 -21.93 0.91
C THR A 179 -46.89 -23.34 0.91
N SER A 180 -47.58 -24.48 0.99
CA SER A 180 -49.00 -24.83 1.00
C SER A 180 -49.14 -26.36 1.18
N LYS A 181 -50.22 -26.78 1.88
CA LYS A 181 -51.08 -27.96 1.62
C LYS A 181 -50.50 -29.40 1.69
N ALA A 182 -51.05 -30.18 2.64
CA ALA A 182 -51.99 -31.31 2.39
C ALA A 182 -51.72 -32.54 3.29
N ALA A 183 -52.70 -32.94 4.12
CA ALA A 183 -53.31 -34.27 4.10
C ALA A 183 -54.43 -34.37 5.17
N PRO A 184 -55.50 -35.16 4.94
CA PRO A 184 -56.77 -35.09 5.66
C PRO A 184 -56.87 -36.11 6.80
N LYS A 185 -57.65 -35.77 7.84
CA LYS A 185 -58.03 -36.68 8.93
C LYS A 185 -59.33 -37.40 8.60
N THR A 186 -59.29 -38.72 8.49
CA THR A 186 -60.43 -39.61 8.77
C THR A 186 -59.93 -41.01 9.14
N ALA A 187 -60.25 -41.49 10.35
CA ALA A 187 -60.88 -42.79 10.63
C ALA A 187 -60.79 -43.20 12.12
N LYS A 188 -61.93 -43.00 12.80
CA LYS A 188 -62.57 -43.83 13.83
C LYS A 188 -61.95 -45.24 14.07
N LYS A 189 -61.79 -45.61 15.35
CA LYS A 189 -62.25 -46.89 15.93
C LYS A 189 -62.19 -46.89 17.47
N THR A 190 -63.36 -47.03 18.09
CA THR A 190 -63.58 -47.46 19.49
C THR A 190 -63.20 -48.95 19.65
N PRO A 191 -62.96 -49.48 20.87
CA PRO A 191 -64.08 -50.06 21.66
C PRO A 191 -63.95 -50.05 23.21
N ARG A 192 -65.12 -50.19 23.88
CA ARG A 192 -65.48 -50.92 25.15
C ARG A 192 -64.45 -50.99 26.30
N ARG A 193 -64.78 -50.91 27.60
CA ARG A 193 -65.91 -51.34 28.45
C ARG A 193 -65.63 -50.67 29.83
N ARG A 194 -66.58 -50.36 30.72
CA ARG A 194 -67.46 -51.28 31.44
C ARG A 194 -68.51 -50.45 32.19
#